data_AF-A0A1H5S8Y2-F1
#
_entry.id   AF-A0A1H5S8Y2-F1
#
_cell.length_a   1.000
_cell.length_b   1.000
_cell.length_c   1.000
_cell.angle_alpha   90.00
_cell.angle_beta   90.00
_cell.angle_gamma   90.00
#
_symmetry.space_group_name_H-M   'P 1'
#
loop_
_entity.id
_entity.type
_entity.pdbx_description
1 polymer ?
#
loop_
_entity_poly.entity_id
_entity_poly.type
_entity_poly.pdbx_seq_one_letter_code
_entity_poly.pdbx_strand_id
1 'polypeptide(L)' 'MVKINGQSLEAAGRNLLEVVRELEFKDNSYVIEYNLEILKKEFYDKTTLKDGDVVEVVSFMGGG' A
#
# COMPACT_ATOMS: atom_id res chain seq x y z
N MET A 1 -11.60 -1.56 -8.97
CA MET A 1 -10.23 -2.07 -9.04
C MET A 1 -9.23 -1.05 -8.51
N VAL A 2 -8.44 -1.47 -7.53
CA VAL A 2 -7.23 -0.78 -7.05
C VAL A 2 -6.04 -1.59 -7.57
N LYS A 3 -4.95 -0.94 -7.96
CA LYS A 3 -3.71 -1.60 -8.35
C LYS A 3 -2.71 -1.53 -7.19
N ILE A 4 -2.24 -2.67 -6.69
CA ILE A 4 -1.23 -2.75 -5.62
C ILE A 4 -0.05 -3.57 -6.11
N ASN A 5 1.16 -3.00 -6.16
CA ASN A 5 2.39 -3.66 -6.63
C ASN A 5 2.19 -4.36 -7.99
N GLY A 6 1.53 -3.70 -8.94
CA GLY A 6 1.21 -4.30 -10.23
C GLY A 6 -0.06 -5.17 -10.30
N GLN A 7 -0.63 -5.61 -9.16
CA GLN A 7 -1.78 -6.51 -9.11
C GLN A 7 -3.11 -5.77 -8.94
N SER A 8 -4.12 -6.12 -9.73
CA SER A 8 -5.48 -5.54 -9.63
C SER A 8 -6.31 -6.28 -8.58
N LEU A 9 -6.86 -5.54 -7.62
CA LEU A 9 -7.63 -6.05 -6.49
C LEU A 9 -8.97 -5.31 -6.36
N GLU A 10 -10.02 -6.02 -5.93
CA GLU A 10 -11.29 -5.42 -5.50
C GLU A 10 -11.15 -4.86 -4.07
N ALA A 11 -10.34 -3.81 -3.93
CA ALA A 11 -10.01 -3.21 -2.64
C ALA A 11 -10.59 -1.80 -2.42
N ALA A 12 -11.37 -1.29 -3.38
CA ALA A 12 -12.02 0.01 -3.22
C ALA A 12 -12.97 0.00 -2.00
N GLY A 13 -12.95 1.07 -1.21
CA GLY A 13 -13.68 1.18 0.05
C GLY A 13 -12.99 0.53 1.26
N ARG A 14 -11.89 -0.20 1.06
CA ARG A 14 -11.12 -0.83 2.14
C ARG A 14 -10.03 0.11 2.67
N ASN A 15 -9.58 -0.13 3.89
CA ASN A 15 -8.46 0.59 4.49
C ASN A 15 -7.14 0.14 3.86
N LEU A 16 -6.26 1.08 3.53
CA LEU A 16 -4.95 0.80 2.92
C LEU A 16 -4.10 -0.12 3.80
N LEU A 17 -3.96 0.18 5.10
CA LEU A 17 -3.10 -0.60 5.99
C LEU A 17 -3.61 -2.03 6.20
N GLU A 18 -4.92 -2.24 6.25
CA GLU A 18 -5.52 -3.57 6.34
C GLU A 18 -5.20 -4.40 5.10
N VAL A 19 -5.39 -3.83 3.91
CA VAL A 19 -5.10 -4.52 2.64
C VAL A 19 -3.60 -4.84 2.52
N VAL A 20 -2.71 -3.92 2.89
CA VAL A 20 -1.27 -4.16 2.87
C VAL A 20 -0.87 -5.28 3.84
N ARG A 21 -1.50 -5.36 5.02
CA ARG A 21 -1.24 -6.44 5.99
C ARG A 21 -1.71 -7.81 5.50
N GLU A 22 -2.83 -7.86 4.77
CA GLU A 22 -3.35 -9.09 4.17
C GLU A 22 -2.43 -9.64 3.08
N LEU A 23 -1.73 -8.76 2.37
CA LEU A 23 -0.74 -9.13 1.35
C LEU A 23 0.62 -9.57 1.95
N GLU A 24 0.64 -9.92 3.24
CA GLU A 24 1.81 -10.40 3.99
C GLU A 24 3.01 -9.45 4.09
N PHE A 25 2.80 -8.14 3.91
CA PHE A 25 3.78 -7.12 4.28
C PHE A 25 3.78 -6.94 5.82
N LYS A 26 4.44 -7.87 6.51
CA LYS A 26 4.37 -8.01 7.98
C LYS A 26 5.28 -7.07 8.76
N ASP A 27 6.37 -6.58 8.15
CA ASP A 27 7.35 -5.73 8.81
C ASP A 27 7.14 -4.25 8.48
N ASN A 28 7.42 -3.34 9.43
CA ASN A 28 7.37 -1.88 9.20
C ASN A 28 8.54 -1.35 8.34
N SER A 29 9.26 -2.23 7.64
CA SER A 29 10.42 -1.97 6.79
C SER A 29 10.04 -1.66 5.34
N TYR A 30 8.85 -1.08 5.13
CA TYR A 30 8.41 -0.60 3.83
C TYR A 30 8.01 0.88 3.85
N VAL A 31 8.02 1.45 2.64
CA VAL A 31 7.43 2.74 2.30
C VAL A 31 6.28 2.48 1.33
N ILE A 32 5.20 3.23 1.47
CA ILE A 32 4.07 3.19 0.54
C ILE A 32 4.14 4.42 -0.35
N GLU A 33 4.20 4.20 -1.66
CA GLU A 33 3.84 5.18 -2.67
C GLU A 33 2.35 5.00 -2.99
N TYR A 34 1.58 6.09 -2.89
CA TYR A 34 0.16 6.14 -3.18
C TYR A 34 -0.06 7.17 -4.28
N ASN A 35 -0.53 6.74 -5.44
CA ASN A 35 -0.78 7.57 -6.62
C ASN A 35 0.42 8.46 -7.00
N LEU A 36 1.62 7.86 -7.09
CA LEU A 36 2.90 8.52 -7.42
C LEU A 36 3.46 9.44 -6.32
N GLU A 37 2.87 9.44 -5.12
CA GLU A 37 3.36 10.21 -3.98
C GLU A 37 3.71 9.32 -2.79
N ILE A 38 4.85 9.59 -2.14
CA ILE A 38 5.23 8.88 -0.91
C ILE A 38 4.27 9.26 0.22
N LEU A 39 3.48 8.29 0.68
CA LEU A 39 2.52 8.47 1.75
C LEU A 39 3.25 8.43 3.10
N LYS A 40 2.96 9.38 3.99
CA LYS A 40 3.51 9.35 5.36
C LYS A 40 2.86 8.22 6.16
N LYS A 41 3.64 7.56 7.02
CA LYS A 41 3.20 6.42 7.85
C LYS A 41 1.94 6.72 8.68
N GLU A 42 1.78 7.95 9.17
CA GLU A 42 0.62 8.40 9.95
C GLU A 42 -0.71 8.46 9.17
N PHE A 43 -0.66 8.28 7.85
CA PHE A 43 -1.83 8.23 6.97
C PHE A 43 -2.17 6.82 6.50
N TYR A 44 -1.32 5.82 6.75
CA TYR A 44 -1.56 4.45 6.25
C TYR A 44 -2.90 3.89 6.75
N ASP A 45 -3.22 4.10 8.02
CA ASP A 45 -4.45 3.66 8.68
C ASP A 45 -5.63 4.64 8.47
N LYS A 46 -5.40 5.81 7.88
CA LYS A 46 -6.43 6.83 7.58
C LYS A 46 -6.84 6.85 6.12
N THR A 47 -6.09 6.20 5.25
CA THR A 47 -6.36 6.16 3.81
C THR A 47 -7.36 5.05 3.49
N THR A 48 -8.51 5.45 2.94
CA THR A 48 -9.46 4.55 2.28
C THR A 48 -9.14 4.49 0.79
N LEU A 49 -8.93 3.28 0.28
CA LEU A 49 -8.67 3.04 -1.13
C LEU A 49 -9.91 3.35 -1.98
N LYS A 50 -9.69 3.90 -3.16
CA LYS A 50 -10.71 4.27 -4.15
C LYS A 50 -10.49 3.53 -5.45
N ASP A 51 -11.56 3.39 -6.22
CA ASP A 51 -11.47 2.83 -7.55
C ASP A 51 -10.47 3.62 -8.42
N GLY A 52 -9.57 2.91 -9.09
CA GLY A 52 -8.51 3.51 -9.91
C GLY A 52 -7.22 3.86 -9.18
N ASP A 53 -7.17 3.75 -7.84
CA ASP A 53 -5.94 4.03 -7.08
C ASP A 53 -4.81 3.06 -7.44
N VAL A 54 -3.59 3.58 -7.38
CA VAL A 54 -2.34 2.83 -7.55
C VAL A 54 -1.51 2.94 -6.28
N VAL A 55 -1.07 1.80 -5.77
CA VAL A 55 -0.28 1.67 -4.55
C VAL A 55 0.95 0.84 -4.85
N GLU A 56 2.13 1.33 -4.48
CA GLU A 56 3.37 0.54 -4.56
C GLU A 56 3.97 0.44 -3.15
N VAL A 57 4.05 -0.78 -2.63
CA VAL A 57 4.71 -1.10 -1.36
C VAL A 57 6.16 -1.48 -1.65
N VAL A 58 7.09 -0.63 -1.22
CA VAL A 58 8.53 -0.80 -1.46
C VAL A 58 9.21 -1.18 -0.16
N SER A 59 9.74 -2.40 -0.10
CA SER A 59 10.51 -2.90 1.04
C SER A 59 12.00 -2.66 0.87
N PHE A 60 12.70 -2.28 1.94
CA PHE A 60 14.16 -2.18 1.92
C PHE A 60 14.76 -3.59 2.04
N MET A 61 15.27 -4.14 0.93
CA MET A 61 16.19 -5.27 0.98
C MET A 61 17.55 -4.71 1.42
N GLY A 62 17.90 -4.88 2.69
CA GLY A 62 19.22 -4.49 3.20
C GLY A 62 20.31 -5.21 2.41
N GLY A 63 20.99 -4.47 1.53
CA GLY A 63 22.16 -4.98 0.83
C GLY A 63 23.32 -5.12 1.80
N GLY A 64 23.85 -6.34 1.92
CA GLY A 64 25.19 -6.58 2.44
C GLY A 64 26.24 -6.26 1.38
#